data_AF-A0AAD5H2C9-F1
#
_entry.id   AF-A0AAD5H2C9-F1
#
_cell.length_a   1.000
_cell.length_b   1.000
_cell.length_c   1.000
_cell.angle_alpha   90.00
_cell.angle_beta   90.00
_cell.angle_gamma   90.00
#
_symmetry.space_group_name_H-M   'P 1'
#
loop_
_entity.id
_entity.type
_entity.pdbx_description
1 polymer ?
#
loop_
_entity_poly.entity_id
_entity_poly.type
_entity_poly.pdbx_seq_one_letter_code
_entity_poly.pdbx_strand_id
1 'polypeptide(L)'
;MISHVSLQHHLLADAYIGEVHVESASNGPLQGMTAVVKDCFAVAGTHCSNGSPAWLATHPAAERHAAAVQALLDAGVSVVGKNVMDEMAYSLSGENAHYGAPTNPAAPGRVTGGSSSGTAAAVAAGDADIGLGGDTGGSVRVPAAHCGIFGLRPTHGRISLEGAVPLAPSFDTAGLFARDPAVLRRAASVLLDPATRRPAALRRLLVATDAFGLAEEGTNRALYDALSARIGQVADLLGKPQEVNVASSTGGLTDAWFTAFRVHQAFEVWRQHGEWVTAHRPAFGPGVKERFQAASAITQQQFEAAAQQRATVRHRVAELVGEDGVLLLPTAPGPAPLRGLSGQELDRFRTSLISLTCIAGLSGFPQVNLPLKTADGLPVGLGLLGPPGSDEDLLQLTEQLAALLRNG
;
A
#
# COMPACT_ATOMS: atom_id res chain seq x y z
N MET A 1 -29.76 -14.84 -6.24
CA MET A 1 -30.88 -14.29 -5.45
C MET A 1 -30.26 -13.37 -4.42
N ILE A 2 -30.53 -12.08 -4.49
CA ILE A 2 -30.04 -11.11 -3.51
C ILE A 2 -30.84 -11.34 -2.23
N SER A 3 -30.24 -12.02 -1.24
CA SER A 3 -30.85 -12.19 0.08
C SER A 3 -30.35 -11.08 0.99
N HIS A 4 -31.25 -10.18 1.38
CA HIS A 4 -31.00 -9.23 2.46
C HIS A 4 -30.88 -9.97 3.79
N VAL A 5 -29.67 -10.18 4.27
CA VAL A 5 -29.38 -10.50 5.67
C VAL A 5 -28.92 -9.20 6.33
N SER A 6 -29.78 -8.68 7.21
CA SER A 6 -29.46 -7.52 8.05
C SER A 6 -28.42 -7.93 9.10
N LEU A 7 -27.16 -7.59 8.84
CA LEU A 7 -26.14 -7.47 9.88
C LEU A 7 -25.99 -6.00 10.20
N GLN A 8 -26.66 -5.54 11.26
CA GLN A 8 -26.38 -4.24 11.87
C GLN A 8 -25.00 -4.29 12.55
N HIS A 9 -23.94 -4.27 11.76
CA HIS A 9 -22.65 -3.77 12.20
C HIS A 9 -22.57 -2.32 11.75
N HIS A 10 -22.20 -1.42 12.67
CA HIS A 10 -21.90 -0.03 12.33
C HIS A 10 -20.69 0.00 11.39
N LEU A 11 -20.91 -0.28 10.10
CA LEU A 11 -19.98 0.10 9.05
C LEU A 11 -19.64 1.56 9.30
N LEU A 12 -18.36 1.91 9.37
CA LEU A 12 -17.97 3.31 9.31
C LEU A 12 -18.49 3.86 7.98
N ALA A 13 -19.65 4.53 8.03
CA ALA A 13 -20.38 4.92 6.83
C ALA A 13 -19.55 5.82 5.89
N ASP A 14 -18.45 6.39 6.37
CA ASP A 14 -17.50 7.21 5.61
C ASP A 14 -16.38 6.42 4.91
N ALA A 15 -16.23 5.12 5.18
CA ALA A 15 -15.22 4.26 4.54
C ALA A 15 -15.73 3.54 3.28
N TYR A 16 -17.03 3.57 3.01
CA TYR A 16 -17.67 2.82 1.94
C TYR A 16 -18.29 3.75 0.89
N ILE A 17 -18.24 3.35 -0.38
CA ILE A 17 -18.95 4.06 -1.46
C ILE A 17 -20.34 3.46 -1.74
N GLY A 18 -20.65 2.32 -1.12
CA GLY A 18 -21.93 1.63 -1.21
C GLY A 18 -21.86 0.24 -0.59
N GLU A 19 -23.02 -0.31 -0.23
CA GLU A 19 -23.16 -1.69 0.22
C GLU A 19 -23.02 -2.63 -0.98
N VAL A 20 -22.00 -3.48 -0.96
CA VAL A 20 -21.74 -4.49 -1.98
C VAL A 20 -21.54 -5.81 -1.27
N HIS A 21 -22.44 -6.76 -1.50
CA HIS A 21 -22.35 -8.10 -0.95
C HIS A 21 -22.23 -9.10 -2.09
N VAL A 22 -21.10 -9.80 -2.15
CA VAL A 22 -20.87 -10.91 -3.08
C VAL A 22 -20.56 -12.16 -2.27
N GLU A 23 -21.43 -13.14 -2.40
CA GLU A 23 -21.28 -14.44 -1.76
C GLU A 23 -20.08 -15.19 -2.34
N SER A 24 -19.34 -15.86 -1.46
CA SER A 24 -18.17 -16.65 -1.82
C SER A 24 -18.52 -18.07 -2.21
N ALA A 25 -17.51 -18.83 -2.66
CA ALA A 25 -17.64 -20.27 -2.79
C ALA A 25 -17.93 -20.91 -1.41
N SER A 26 -18.75 -21.98 -1.41
CA SER A 26 -19.17 -22.66 -0.17
C SER A 26 -18.06 -23.46 0.52
N ASN A 27 -16.84 -23.47 -0.02
CA ASN A 27 -15.66 -24.11 0.52
C ASN A 27 -14.42 -23.30 0.12
N GLY A 28 -13.29 -23.55 0.80
CA GLY A 28 -12.02 -22.91 0.48
C GLY A 28 -11.14 -22.69 1.71
N PRO A 29 -9.84 -22.41 1.51
CA PRO A 29 -8.89 -22.26 2.61
C PRO A 29 -9.16 -21.04 3.50
N LEU A 30 -10.02 -20.10 3.08
CA LEU A 30 -10.38 -18.88 3.80
C LEU A 30 -11.89 -18.81 4.10
N GLN A 31 -12.59 -19.94 4.08
CA GLN A 31 -14.03 -20.00 4.32
C GLN A 31 -14.44 -19.24 5.59
N GLY A 32 -15.50 -18.43 5.45
CA GLY A 32 -16.09 -17.67 6.56
C GLY A 32 -15.41 -16.32 6.82
N MET A 33 -14.34 -15.99 6.10
CA MET A 33 -13.74 -14.65 6.15
C MET A 33 -14.48 -13.67 5.25
N THR A 34 -14.36 -12.39 5.58
CA THR A 34 -14.89 -11.29 4.77
C THR A 34 -13.78 -10.42 4.21
N ALA A 35 -14.03 -9.85 3.03
CA ALA A 35 -13.17 -8.87 2.39
C ALA A 35 -13.90 -7.59 2.03
N VAL A 36 -13.18 -6.48 2.12
CA VAL A 36 -13.57 -5.22 1.47
C VAL A 36 -12.58 -4.88 0.37
N VAL A 37 -13.07 -4.22 -0.67
CA VAL A 37 -12.34 -4.04 -1.92
C VAL A 37 -12.25 -2.56 -2.25
N LYS A 38 -11.04 -2.06 -2.50
CA LYS A 38 -10.82 -0.70 -3.00
C LYS A 38 -11.59 -0.50 -4.31
N ASP A 39 -12.23 0.65 -4.45
CA ASP A 39 -13.17 0.90 -5.56
C ASP A 39 -12.58 0.67 -6.96
N CYS A 40 -11.28 0.92 -7.17
CA CYS A 40 -10.61 0.69 -8.45
C CYS A 40 -10.51 -0.78 -8.93
N PHE A 41 -10.92 -1.76 -8.11
CA PHE A 41 -11.03 -3.16 -8.51
C PHE A 41 -12.46 -3.49 -8.93
N ALA A 42 -12.61 -4.09 -10.10
CA ALA A 42 -13.90 -4.52 -10.62
C ALA A 42 -14.57 -5.57 -9.71
N VAL A 43 -15.85 -5.34 -9.43
CA VAL A 43 -16.74 -6.33 -8.81
C VAL A 43 -17.95 -6.42 -9.73
N ALA A 44 -18.24 -7.62 -10.25
CA ALA A 44 -19.28 -7.81 -11.26
C ALA A 44 -20.64 -7.25 -10.79
N GLY A 45 -21.35 -6.58 -11.70
CA GLY A 45 -22.63 -5.94 -11.43
C GLY A 45 -22.53 -4.58 -10.71
N THR A 46 -21.33 -4.11 -10.37
CA THR A 46 -21.12 -2.81 -9.71
C THR A 46 -20.32 -1.86 -10.59
N HIS A 47 -20.51 -0.55 -10.40
CA HIS A 47 -19.64 0.44 -11.02
C HIS A 47 -18.35 0.63 -10.21
N CYS A 48 -17.27 0.98 -10.90
CA CYS A 48 -16.03 1.46 -10.32
C CYS A 48 -15.95 2.97 -10.54
N SER A 49 -16.00 3.76 -9.46
CA SER A 49 -15.83 5.22 -9.59
C SER A 49 -14.37 5.64 -9.71
N ASN A 50 -13.43 4.78 -9.32
CA ASN A 50 -12.01 5.12 -9.18
C ASN A 50 -11.80 6.39 -8.33
N GLY A 51 -12.69 6.63 -7.37
CA GLY A 51 -12.72 7.85 -6.57
C GLY A 51 -13.09 9.14 -7.33
N SER A 52 -13.65 9.07 -8.54
CA SER A 52 -14.07 10.24 -9.32
C SER A 52 -15.51 10.11 -9.86
N PRO A 53 -16.42 11.07 -9.59
CA PRO A 53 -17.77 11.06 -10.17
C PRO A 53 -17.77 11.13 -11.70
N ALA A 54 -16.80 11.80 -12.30
CA ALA A 54 -16.68 11.88 -13.75
C ALA A 54 -16.32 10.51 -14.35
N TRP A 55 -15.42 9.77 -13.71
CA TRP A 55 -15.07 8.41 -14.14
C TRP A 55 -16.26 7.46 -13.99
N LEU A 56 -16.99 7.56 -12.88
CA LEU A 56 -18.24 6.82 -12.64
C LEU A 56 -19.27 7.05 -13.76
N ALA A 57 -19.44 8.30 -14.19
CA ALA A 57 -20.43 8.68 -15.20
C ALA A 57 -20.10 8.15 -16.61
N THR A 58 -18.83 7.86 -16.91
CA THR A 58 -18.38 7.45 -18.25
C THR A 58 -18.09 5.97 -18.37
N HIS A 59 -18.09 5.20 -17.27
CA HIS A 59 -17.76 3.79 -17.27
C HIS A 59 -18.95 2.93 -16.83
N PRO A 60 -19.29 1.87 -17.59
CA PRO A 60 -20.39 0.98 -17.23
C PRO A 60 -20.05 0.16 -15.98
N ALA A 61 -21.07 -0.50 -15.43
CA ALA A 61 -20.86 -1.52 -14.42
C ALA A 61 -19.94 -2.63 -14.95
N ALA A 62 -19.11 -3.20 -14.08
CA ALA A 62 -18.22 -4.28 -14.47
C ALA A 62 -19.01 -5.55 -14.78
N GLU A 63 -18.69 -6.20 -15.89
CA GLU A 63 -19.31 -7.49 -16.27
C GLU A 63 -18.68 -8.67 -15.53
N ARG A 64 -17.43 -8.52 -15.08
CA ARG A 64 -16.63 -9.56 -14.43
C ARG A 64 -15.90 -9.01 -13.21
N HIS A 65 -15.63 -9.87 -12.24
CA HIS A 65 -14.76 -9.54 -11.12
C HIS A 65 -13.32 -9.32 -11.60
N ALA A 66 -12.57 -8.45 -10.92
CA ALA A 66 -11.13 -8.43 -11.04
C ALA A 66 -10.56 -9.79 -10.63
N ALA A 67 -9.44 -10.22 -11.23
CA ALA A 67 -8.87 -11.55 -10.99
C ALA A 67 -8.56 -11.79 -9.51
N ALA A 68 -8.03 -10.79 -8.80
CA ALA A 68 -7.79 -10.88 -7.36
C ALA A 68 -9.08 -10.97 -6.53
N VAL A 69 -10.17 -10.34 -6.97
CA VAL A 69 -11.48 -10.46 -6.31
C VAL A 69 -12.05 -11.87 -6.52
N GLN A 70 -12.00 -12.39 -7.76
CA GLN A 70 -12.47 -13.73 -8.06
C GLN A 70 -11.70 -14.79 -7.26
N ALA A 71 -10.37 -14.69 -7.19
CA ALA A 71 -9.55 -15.63 -6.44
C ALA A 71 -9.87 -15.63 -4.92
N LEU A 72 -10.22 -14.48 -4.34
CA LEU A 72 -10.71 -14.42 -2.95
C LEU A 72 -12.07 -15.10 -2.79
N LEU A 73 -13.02 -14.85 -3.71
CA LEU A 73 -14.33 -15.49 -3.69
C LEU A 73 -14.21 -17.02 -3.81
N ASP A 74 -13.36 -17.50 -4.72
CA ASP A 74 -13.07 -18.92 -4.93
C ASP A 74 -12.39 -19.56 -3.71
N ALA A 75 -11.63 -18.77 -2.93
CA ALA A 75 -11.01 -19.21 -1.68
C ALA A 75 -11.98 -19.22 -0.49
N GLY A 76 -13.25 -18.84 -0.69
CA GLY A 76 -14.30 -18.83 0.33
C GLY A 76 -14.46 -17.51 1.08
N VAL A 77 -13.88 -16.40 0.59
CA VAL A 77 -13.98 -15.06 1.19
C VAL A 77 -15.14 -14.28 0.60
N SER A 78 -16.11 -13.87 1.40
CA SER A 78 -17.23 -13.05 0.90
C SER A 78 -16.82 -11.58 0.80
N VAL A 79 -17.18 -10.89 -0.28
CA VAL A 79 -16.96 -9.44 -0.39
C VAL A 79 -18.13 -8.71 0.26
N VAL A 80 -17.85 -7.84 1.22
CA VAL A 80 -18.87 -7.13 2.03
C VAL A 80 -18.87 -5.62 1.84
N GLY A 81 -18.06 -5.10 0.91
CA GLY A 81 -18.21 -3.72 0.48
C GLY A 81 -17.11 -3.24 -0.47
N LYS A 82 -17.41 -2.12 -1.13
CA LYS A 82 -16.43 -1.33 -1.87
C LYS A 82 -16.10 -0.06 -1.11
N ASN A 83 -14.80 0.26 -1.03
CA ASN A 83 -14.33 1.36 -0.20
C ASN A 83 -13.97 2.61 -1.00
N VAL A 84 -14.15 3.76 -0.34
CA VAL A 84 -13.62 5.03 -0.84
C VAL A 84 -12.10 4.97 -0.93
N MET A 85 -11.57 5.74 -1.87
CA MET A 85 -10.14 5.86 -2.18
C MET A 85 -9.83 7.30 -2.58
N ASP A 86 -8.56 7.70 -2.52
CA ASP A 86 -8.14 8.95 -3.14
C ASP A 86 -8.50 8.95 -4.63
N GLU A 87 -8.94 10.11 -5.13
CA GLU A 87 -9.37 10.27 -6.50
C GLU A 87 -8.29 9.83 -7.50
N MET A 88 -8.70 8.98 -8.46
CA MET A 88 -7.85 8.36 -9.47
C MET A 88 -6.67 7.57 -8.92
N ALA A 89 -6.70 7.18 -7.63
CA ALA A 89 -5.57 6.62 -6.89
C ALA A 89 -4.33 7.53 -6.80
N TYR A 90 -4.38 8.80 -7.26
CA TYR A 90 -3.20 9.63 -7.49
C TYR A 90 -2.86 10.57 -6.31
N SER A 91 -2.96 10.03 -5.10
CA SER A 91 -2.60 10.70 -3.84
C SER A 91 -2.29 9.65 -2.76
N LEU A 92 -1.80 10.10 -1.61
CA LEU A 92 -1.47 9.30 -0.43
C LEU A 92 -2.08 9.89 0.85
N SER A 93 -2.97 10.89 0.75
CA SER A 93 -3.54 11.55 1.95
C SER A 93 -4.66 10.72 2.56
N GLY A 94 -5.47 10.06 1.73
CA GLY A 94 -6.71 9.43 2.18
C GLY A 94 -7.92 10.35 2.15
N GLU A 95 -7.79 11.51 1.51
CA GLU A 95 -8.84 12.51 1.40
C GLU A 95 -9.33 12.57 -0.05
N ASN A 96 -10.64 12.41 -0.24
CA ASN A 96 -11.28 12.54 -1.53
C ASN A 96 -12.22 13.76 -1.53
N ALA A 97 -12.04 14.69 -2.47
CA ALA A 97 -12.84 15.92 -2.54
C ALA A 97 -14.33 15.68 -2.83
N HIS A 98 -14.68 14.52 -3.39
CA HIS A 98 -16.04 14.17 -3.81
C HIS A 98 -16.73 13.23 -2.82
N TYR A 99 -15.98 12.27 -2.28
CA TYR A 99 -16.50 11.20 -1.41
C TYR A 99 -16.10 11.35 0.06
N GLY A 100 -15.33 12.38 0.41
CA GLY A 100 -14.89 12.64 1.78
C GLY A 100 -13.63 11.87 2.19
N ALA A 101 -13.36 11.84 3.49
CA ALA A 101 -12.19 11.20 4.08
C ALA A 101 -12.62 10.24 5.20
N PRO A 102 -12.30 8.94 5.11
CA PRO A 102 -12.65 7.96 6.13
C PRO A 102 -12.02 8.30 7.48
N THR A 103 -12.76 8.04 8.54
CA THR A 103 -12.25 8.16 9.90
C THR A 103 -11.10 7.17 10.10
N ASN A 104 -9.97 7.64 10.66
CA ASN A 104 -8.89 6.76 11.08
C ASN A 104 -9.21 6.22 12.49
N PRO A 105 -9.60 4.95 12.64
CA PRO A 105 -10.03 4.40 13.93
C PRO A 105 -8.88 4.30 14.94
N ALA A 106 -7.64 4.18 14.47
CA ALA A 106 -6.47 4.05 15.33
C ALA A 106 -5.85 5.40 15.73
N ALA A 107 -6.26 6.48 15.06
CA ALA A 107 -5.75 7.83 15.30
C ALA A 107 -6.80 8.90 14.96
N PRO A 108 -7.83 9.10 15.82
CA PRO A 108 -8.91 10.04 15.56
C PRO A 108 -8.42 11.46 15.26
N GLY A 109 -9.07 12.15 14.31
CA GLY A 109 -8.69 13.49 13.85
C GLY A 109 -7.52 13.53 12.86
N ARG A 110 -6.84 12.39 12.62
CA ARG A 110 -5.79 12.25 11.62
C ARG A 110 -6.31 11.59 10.35
N VAL A 111 -5.57 11.76 9.26
CA VAL A 111 -5.90 11.08 8.00
C VAL A 111 -5.65 9.58 8.13
N THR A 112 -6.27 8.77 7.27
CA THR A 112 -5.95 7.34 7.16
C THR A 112 -4.66 7.10 6.38
N GLY A 113 -4.20 8.08 5.59
CA GLY A 113 -3.33 7.79 4.45
C GLY A 113 -4.12 7.21 3.28
N GLY A 114 -3.48 7.12 2.13
CA GLY A 114 -4.11 6.69 0.88
C GLY A 114 -3.11 6.04 -0.08
N SER A 115 -3.51 5.64 -1.28
CA SER A 115 -4.86 5.83 -1.84
C SER A 115 -5.92 4.82 -1.42
N SER A 116 -5.57 3.74 -0.71
CA SER A 116 -6.53 2.72 -0.27
C SER A 116 -7.13 3.06 1.10
N SER A 117 -7.63 4.28 1.26
CA SER A 117 -8.02 4.87 2.55
C SER A 117 -9.17 4.15 3.24
N GLY A 118 -10.30 3.98 2.55
CA GLY A 118 -11.48 3.33 3.13
C GLY A 118 -11.22 1.85 3.41
N THR A 119 -10.43 1.19 2.57
CA THR A 119 -10.03 -0.21 2.76
C THR A 119 -9.25 -0.40 4.05
N ALA A 120 -8.26 0.45 4.30
CA ALA A 120 -7.49 0.39 5.55
C ALA A 120 -8.33 0.76 6.77
N ALA A 121 -9.20 1.78 6.66
CA ALA A 121 -10.09 2.20 7.73
C ALA A 121 -11.06 1.06 8.14
N ALA A 122 -11.72 0.43 7.17
CA ALA A 122 -12.66 -0.67 7.39
C ALA A 122 -11.97 -1.88 8.04
N VAL A 123 -10.79 -2.29 7.54
CA VAL A 123 -10.03 -3.39 8.14
C VAL A 123 -9.56 -3.05 9.56
N ALA A 124 -9.08 -1.82 9.78
CA ALA A 124 -8.64 -1.37 11.10
C ALA A 124 -9.80 -1.32 12.11
N ALA A 125 -10.99 -0.91 11.68
CA ALA A 125 -12.22 -0.93 12.48
C ALA A 125 -12.71 -2.36 12.78
N GLY A 126 -12.35 -3.32 11.92
CA GLY A 126 -12.79 -4.71 12.03
C GLY A 126 -14.06 -5.03 11.28
N ASP A 127 -14.42 -4.18 10.32
CA ASP A 127 -15.58 -4.38 9.46
C ASP A 127 -15.35 -5.52 8.45
N ALA A 128 -14.08 -5.87 8.20
CA ALA A 128 -13.68 -7.04 7.43
C ALA A 128 -12.33 -7.62 7.86
N ASP A 129 -12.12 -8.90 7.57
CA ASP A 129 -10.87 -9.60 7.88
C ASP A 129 -9.73 -9.21 6.94
N ILE A 130 -10.06 -9.02 5.65
CA ILE A 130 -9.12 -8.79 4.56
C ILE A 130 -9.49 -7.49 3.82
N GLY A 131 -8.50 -6.68 3.49
CA GLY A 131 -8.66 -5.55 2.58
C GLY A 131 -7.88 -5.78 1.29
N LEU A 132 -8.53 -5.67 0.13
CA LEU A 132 -7.85 -5.66 -1.17
C LEU A 132 -7.66 -4.22 -1.65
N GLY A 133 -6.42 -3.79 -1.81
CA GLY A 133 -6.04 -2.45 -2.26
C GLY A 133 -5.04 -2.46 -3.41
N GLY A 134 -4.64 -1.27 -3.84
CA GLY A 134 -3.60 -1.10 -4.85
C GLY A 134 -2.45 -0.27 -4.28
N ASP A 135 -1.20 -0.66 -4.53
CA ASP A 135 0.02 0.06 -4.13
C ASP A 135 0.85 0.40 -5.37
N THR A 136 0.99 1.69 -5.66
CA THR A 136 1.87 2.24 -6.72
C THR A 136 3.07 2.93 -6.09
N GLY A 137 2.80 3.86 -5.19
CA GLY A 137 3.80 4.65 -4.46
C GLY A 137 3.65 4.56 -2.94
N GLY A 138 3.10 3.47 -2.41
CA GLY A 138 2.80 3.32 -0.98
C GLY A 138 1.32 3.19 -0.63
N SER A 139 0.43 3.12 -1.63
CA SER A 139 -1.02 3.17 -1.41
C SER A 139 -1.64 2.00 -0.63
N VAL A 140 -0.85 0.97 -0.26
CA VAL A 140 -1.20 -0.02 0.77
C VAL A 140 -0.38 0.20 2.02
N ARG A 141 0.94 0.36 1.88
CA ARG A 141 1.85 0.46 3.03
C ARG A 141 1.60 1.69 3.91
N VAL A 142 1.35 2.85 3.31
CA VAL A 142 1.08 4.11 4.02
C VAL A 142 -0.18 4.01 4.87
N PRO A 143 -1.36 3.67 4.30
CA PRO A 143 -2.55 3.57 5.12
C PRO A 143 -2.49 2.42 6.13
N ALA A 144 -1.74 1.34 5.84
CA ALA A 144 -1.49 0.29 6.83
C ALA A 144 -0.70 0.83 8.05
N ALA A 145 0.37 1.58 7.82
CA ALA A 145 1.15 2.21 8.88
C ALA A 145 0.32 3.21 9.70
N HIS A 146 -0.42 4.08 9.01
CA HIS A 146 -1.23 5.13 9.62
C HIS A 146 -2.46 4.61 10.38
N CYS A 147 -3.05 3.49 9.94
CA CYS A 147 -4.20 2.87 10.61
C CYS A 147 -3.79 1.74 11.58
N GLY A 148 -2.49 1.48 11.75
CA GLY A 148 -1.98 0.50 12.72
C GLY A 148 -2.32 -0.95 12.39
N ILE A 149 -2.29 -1.31 11.10
CA ILE A 149 -2.57 -2.67 10.60
C ILE A 149 -1.43 -3.19 9.71
N PHE A 150 -1.45 -4.48 9.42
CA PHE A 150 -0.49 -5.07 8.47
C PHE A 150 -0.86 -4.73 7.04
N GLY A 151 0.15 -4.55 6.18
CA GLY A 151 -0.06 -4.25 4.78
C GLY A 151 1.01 -4.90 3.90
N LEU A 152 0.61 -5.57 2.83
CA LEU A 152 1.50 -6.19 1.85
C LEU A 152 1.48 -5.42 0.54
N ARG A 153 2.63 -4.88 0.13
CA ARG A 153 2.94 -4.64 -1.28
C ARG A 153 3.72 -5.87 -1.77
N PRO A 154 3.16 -6.71 -2.65
CA PRO A 154 3.89 -7.87 -3.15
C PRO A 154 4.99 -7.43 -4.14
N THR A 155 5.83 -8.39 -4.50
CA THR A 155 6.70 -8.31 -5.67
C THR A 155 5.84 -7.92 -6.88
N HIS A 156 6.33 -6.95 -7.66
CA HIS A 156 5.61 -6.46 -8.83
C HIS A 156 5.28 -7.62 -9.79
N GLY A 157 4.00 -7.71 -10.18
CA GLY A 157 3.49 -8.74 -11.08
C GLY A 157 3.06 -10.07 -10.44
N ARG A 158 3.24 -10.27 -9.11
CA ARG A 158 2.87 -11.54 -8.47
C ARG A 158 1.40 -11.73 -8.12
N ILE A 159 0.63 -10.64 -8.05
CA ILE A 159 -0.82 -10.69 -7.93
C ILE A 159 -1.40 -10.00 -9.17
N SER A 160 -2.34 -10.68 -9.85
CA SER A 160 -2.95 -10.15 -11.06
C SER A 160 -3.72 -8.86 -10.78
N LEU A 161 -3.53 -7.88 -11.67
CA LEU A 161 -4.27 -6.62 -11.73
C LEU A 161 -5.35 -6.62 -12.83
N GLU A 162 -5.63 -7.78 -13.46
CA GLU A 162 -6.71 -7.87 -14.43
C GLU A 162 -8.05 -7.45 -13.79
N GLY A 163 -8.73 -6.50 -14.42
CA GLY A 163 -9.97 -5.90 -13.91
C GLY A 163 -9.76 -4.81 -12.84
N ALA A 164 -8.52 -4.41 -12.55
CA ALA A 164 -8.24 -3.19 -11.78
C ALA A 164 -7.95 -2.01 -12.73
N VAL A 165 -8.38 -0.79 -12.35
CA VAL A 165 -8.04 0.43 -13.10
C VAL A 165 -6.55 0.75 -12.89
N PRO A 166 -5.72 0.82 -13.96
CA PRO A 166 -4.30 1.11 -13.82
C PRO A 166 -4.06 2.56 -13.42
N LEU A 167 -2.99 2.83 -12.68
CA LEU A 167 -2.47 4.17 -12.44
C LEU A 167 -1.14 4.36 -13.18
N ALA A 168 -0.14 3.55 -12.82
CA ALA A 168 1.18 3.52 -13.43
C ALA A 168 1.67 2.06 -13.46
N PRO A 169 1.39 1.31 -14.55
CA PRO A 169 1.57 -0.15 -14.60
C PRO A 169 2.97 -0.65 -14.23
N SER A 170 4.03 0.15 -14.44
CA SER A 170 5.39 -0.22 -14.06
C SER A 170 5.62 -0.28 -12.55
N PHE A 171 4.66 0.19 -11.75
CA PHE A 171 4.71 0.28 -10.30
C PHE A 171 3.52 -0.36 -9.59
N ASP A 172 2.37 -0.42 -10.26
CA ASP A 172 1.11 -0.90 -9.69
C ASP A 172 1.22 -2.35 -9.21
N THR A 173 0.70 -2.59 -8.01
CA THR A 173 0.53 -3.93 -7.43
C THR A 173 -0.82 -4.01 -6.75
N ALA A 174 -1.47 -5.18 -6.81
CA ALA A 174 -2.57 -5.49 -5.91
C ALA A 174 -1.97 -5.87 -4.55
N GLY A 175 -2.35 -5.17 -3.49
CA GLY A 175 -1.84 -5.39 -2.14
C GLY A 175 -2.96 -5.70 -1.17
N LEU A 176 -2.56 -6.17 0.02
CA LEU A 176 -3.48 -6.69 1.02
C LEU A 176 -3.33 -5.97 2.36
N PHE A 177 -4.43 -5.92 3.12
CA PHE A 177 -4.48 -5.48 4.51
C PHE A 177 -5.05 -6.57 5.39
N ALA A 178 -4.57 -6.66 6.63
CA ALA A 178 -5.22 -7.42 7.70
C ALA A 178 -4.79 -6.89 9.08
N ARG A 179 -5.61 -7.14 10.11
CA ARG A 179 -5.21 -6.88 11.52
C ARG A 179 -4.31 -7.96 12.10
N ASP A 180 -4.38 -9.17 11.54
CA ASP A 180 -3.62 -10.33 11.97
C ASP A 180 -2.63 -10.75 10.86
N PRO A 181 -1.32 -10.91 11.16
CA PRO A 181 -0.32 -11.31 10.17
C PRO A 181 -0.58 -12.72 9.60
N ALA A 182 -1.17 -13.64 10.38
CA ALA A 182 -1.53 -14.96 9.89
C ALA A 182 -2.68 -14.88 8.87
N VAL A 183 -3.65 -13.98 9.09
CA VAL A 183 -4.70 -13.69 8.10
C VAL A 183 -4.10 -13.07 6.84
N LEU A 184 -3.20 -12.08 6.98
CA LEU A 184 -2.50 -11.48 5.84
C LEU A 184 -1.77 -12.54 5.02
N ARG A 185 -1.00 -13.41 5.67
CA ARG A 185 -0.24 -14.48 5.02
C ARG A 185 -1.15 -15.48 4.30
N ARG A 186 -2.24 -15.90 4.93
CA ARG A 186 -3.22 -16.82 4.32
C ARG A 186 -3.89 -16.17 3.10
N ALA A 187 -4.33 -14.92 3.21
CA ALA A 187 -4.92 -14.17 2.08
C ALA A 187 -3.93 -14.02 0.92
N ALA A 188 -2.68 -13.66 1.22
CA ALA A 188 -1.64 -13.55 0.20
C ALA A 188 -1.35 -14.89 -0.50
N SER A 189 -1.35 -16.00 0.24
CA SER A 189 -1.08 -17.33 -0.33
C SER A 189 -2.07 -17.78 -1.40
N VAL A 190 -3.29 -17.22 -1.43
CA VAL A 190 -4.29 -17.54 -2.46
C VAL A 190 -4.12 -16.67 -3.71
N LEU A 191 -3.49 -15.50 -3.56
CA LEU A 191 -3.37 -14.49 -4.61
C LEU A 191 -2.00 -14.48 -5.29
N LEU A 192 -0.95 -14.83 -4.57
CA LEU A 192 0.42 -14.86 -5.08
C LEU A 192 0.56 -15.99 -6.09
N ASP A 193 1.01 -15.64 -7.30
CA ASP A 193 1.29 -16.62 -8.34
C ASP A 193 2.44 -17.55 -7.90
N PRO A 194 2.18 -18.87 -7.71
CA PRO A 194 3.21 -19.81 -7.30
C PRO A 194 4.31 -19.99 -8.36
N ALA A 195 4.04 -19.72 -9.64
CA ALA A 195 5.02 -19.86 -10.72
C ALA A 195 6.15 -18.81 -10.66
N THR A 196 5.91 -17.70 -9.97
CA THR A 196 6.87 -16.61 -9.81
C THR A 196 7.54 -16.59 -8.44
N ARG A 197 7.25 -17.57 -7.58
CA ARG A 197 7.87 -17.71 -6.26
C ARG A 197 9.37 -17.94 -6.37
N ARG A 198 10.13 -17.25 -5.53
CA ARG A 198 11.57 -17.44 -5.34
C ARG A 198 11.85 -17.62 -3.85
N PRO A 199 11.90 -18.88 -3.37
CA PRO A 199 12.13 -19.16 -1.96
C PRO A 199 13.45 -18.51 -1.48
N ALA A 200 13.38 -17.83 -0.34
CA ALA A 200 14.52 -17.13 0.25
C ALA A 200 14.70 -17.55 1.72
N ALA A 201 15.91 -17.95 2.08
CA ALA A 201 16.29 -18.18 3.48
C ALA A 201 16.68 -16.84 4.11
N LEU A 202 15.68 -16.01 4.46
CA LEU A 202 15.88 -14.69 5.03
C LEU A 202 16.62 -14.77 6.36
N ARG A 203 17.89 -14.31 6.39
CA ARG A 203 18.80 -14.47 7.53
C ARG A 203 19.81 -13.34 7.71
N ARG A 204 19.70 -12.26 6.92
CA ARG A 204 20.53 -11.06 7.09
C ARG A 204 19.66 -9.84 7.36
N LEU A 205 19.87 -9.21 8.50
CA LEU A 205 19.20 -7.99 8.92
C LEU A 205 19.98 -6.76 8.43
N LEU A 206 19.35 -5.97 7.55
CA LEU A 206 19.88 -4.69 7.09
C LEU A 206 19.02 -3.55 7.66
N VAL A 207 19.64 -2.52 8.21
CA VAL A 207 18.96 -1.34 8.76
C VAL A 207 19.29 -0.13 7.88
N ALA A 208 18.27 0.42 7.23
CA ALA A 208 18.39 1.51 6.26
C ALA A 208 18.63 2.87 6.94
N THR A 209 19.86 3.20 7.32
CA THR A 209 20.17 4.39 8.12
C THR A 209 19.76 5.71 7.47
N ASP A 210 19.90 5.83 6.15
CA ASP A 210 19.45 6.97 5.37
C ASP A 210 17.91 7.09 5.33
N ALA A 211 17.19 5.97 5.31
CA ALA A 211 15.73 5.96 5.40
C ALA A 211 15.25 6.33 6.82
N PHE A 212 15.89 5.79 7.87
CA PHE A 212 15.62 6.21 9.26
C PHE A 212 15.91 7.71 9.47
N GLY A 213 16.88 8.28 8.76
CA GLY A 213 17.14 9.72 8.75
C GLY A 213 16.00 10.60 8.20
N LEU A 214 15.02 10.01 7.50
CA LEU A 214 13.83 10.72 6.98
C LEU A 214 12.63 10.68 7.93
N ALA A 215 12.68 9.84 8.96
CA ALA A 215 11.62 9.70 9.93
C ALA A 215 11.78 10.67 11.11
N GLU A 216 10.64 11.05 11.67
CA GLU A 216 10.53 11.89 12.86
C GLU A 216 11.15 11.17 14.07
N GLU A 217 11.67 11.95 15.03
CA GLU A 217 12.36 11.40 16.20
C GLU A 217 11.49 10.41 16.98
N GLY A 218 10.21 10.75 17.19
CA GLY A 218 9.26 9.88 17.90
C GLY A 218 9.00 8.56 17.18
N THR A 219 8.97 8.57 15.85
CA THR A 219 8.89 7.35 15.03
C THR A 219 10.16 6.53 15.18
N ASN A 220 11.33 7.14 14.99
CA ASN A 220 12.61 6.44 15.12
C ASN A 220 12.75 5.78 16.48
N ARG A 221 12.45 6.51 17.55
CA ARG A 221 12.47 5.99 18.92
C ARG A 221 11.55 4.79 19.07
N ALA A 222 10.30 4.88 18.62
CA ALA A 222 9.35 3.76 18.68
C ALA A 222 9.84 2.50 17.95
N LEU A 223 10.40 2.67 16.75
CA LEU A 223 10.91 1.55 15.95
C LEU A 223 12.17 0.93 16.58
N TYR A 224 13.12 1.76 17.02
CA TYR A 224 14.35 1.29 17.67
C TYR A 224 14.09 0.65 19.03
N ASP A 225 13.22 1.22 19.86
CA ASP A 225 12.89 0.67 21.18
C ASP A 225 12.25 -0.73 21.02
N ALA A 226 11.32 -0.89 20.08
CA ALA A 226 10.69 -2.17 19.78
C ALA A 226 11.72 -3.24 19.35
N LEU A 227 12.63 -2.88 18.42
CA LEU A 227 13.67 -3.79 17.95
C LEU A 227 14.70 -4.10 19.05
N SER A 228 15.12 -3.09 19.82
CA SER A 228 16.18 -3.21 20.83
C SER A 228 15.73 -4.04 22.03
N ALA A 229 14.45 -3.94 22.43
CA ALA A 229 13.86 -4.75 23.51
C ALA A 229 13.90 -6.26 23.24
N ARG A 230 14.07 -6.66 21.97
CA ARG A 230 14.07 -8.06 21.51
C ARG A 230 15.26 -8.37 20.61
N ILE A 231 16.35 -7.59 20.69
CA ILE A 231 17.45 -7.65 19.72
C ILE A 231 18.12 -9.03 19.64
N GLY A 232 18.21 -9.75 20.76
CA GLY A 232 18.72 -11.12 20.80
C GLY A 232 17.88 -12.06 19.95
N GLN A 233 16.56 -12.09 20.18
CA GLN A 233 15.64 -12.94 19.41
C GLN A 233 15.55 -12.52 17.94
N VAL A 234 15.59 -11.22 17.66
CA VAL A 234 15.63 -10.70 16.29
C VAL A 234 16.93 -11.15 15.59
N ALA A 235 18.06 -11.12 16.29
CA ALA A 235 19.34 -11.59 15.75
C ALA A 235 19.42 -13.11 15.58
N ASP A 236 18.69 -13.88 16.39
CA ASP A 236 18.56 -15.34 16.18
C ASP A 236 17.81 -15.65 14.88
N LEU A 237 16.85 -14.80 14.49
CA LEU A 237 16.11 -14.95 13.23
C LEU A 237 16.87 -14.44 12.01
N LEU A 238 17.49 -13.26 12.10
CA LEU A 238 18.01 -12.51 10.95
C LEU A 238 19.50 -12.16 11.03
N GLY A 239 20.22 -12.70 12.01
CA GLY A 239 21.60 -12.32 12.28
C GLY A 239 21.73 -10.91 12.87
N LYS A 240 22.96 -10.51 13.17
CA LYS A 240 23.25 -9.20 13.75
C LYS A 240 22.86 -8.07 12.76
N PRO A 241 22.28 -6.95 13.24
CA PRO A 241 21.97 -5.81 12.40
C PRO A 241 23.20 -5.29 11.66
N GLN A 242 23.02 -4.98 10.38
CA GLN A 242 24.01 -4.31 9.54
C GLN A 242 23.43 -2.98 9.08
N GLU A 243 24.03 -1.89 9.52
CA GLU A 243 23.65 -0.55 9.05
C GLU A 243 24.08 -0.37 7.59
N VAL A 244 23.15 0.11 6.77
CA VAL A 244 23.37 0.35 5.34
C VAL A 244 22.71 1.65 4.91
N ASN A 245 23.34 2.34 3.96
CA ASN A 245 22.66 3.37 3.17
C ASN A 245 22.05 2.73 1.93
N VAL A 246 20.74 2.90 1.77
CA VAL A 246 19.98 2.37 0.64
C VAL A 246 20.42 3.08 -0.64
N ALA A 247 20.42 4.41 -0.62
CA ALA A 247 20.99 5.19 -1.70
C ALA A 247 22.52 5.20 -1.63
N SER A 248 23.17 5.11 -2.79
CA SER A 248 24.64 5.14 -2.90
C SER A 248 25.25 6.54 -2.72
N SER A 249 24.43 7.59 -2.59
CA SER A 249 24.86 8.97 -2.48
C SER A 249 23.93 9.78 -1.57
N THR A 250 24.48 10.80 -0.90
CA THR A 250 23.72 11.79 -0.13
C THR A 250 22.63 12.42 -1.00
N GLY A 251 21.43 12.60 -0.45
CA GLY A 251 20.26 13.11 -1.19
C GLY A 251 19.67 12.13 -2.21
N GLY A 252 20.22 10.91 -2.34
CA GLY A 252 19.77 9.96 -3.34
C GLY A 252 18.29 9.57 -3.18
N LEU A 253 17.81 9.39 -1.94
CA LEU A 253 16.40 9.10 -1.67
C LEU A 253 15.49 10.32 -1.93
N THR A 254 15.84 11.49 -1.41
CA THR A 254 14.99 12.70 -1.45
C THR A 254 14.98 13.42 -2.78
N ASP A 255 16.03 13.24 -3.59
CA ASP A 255 16.22 14.00 -4.82
C ASP A 255 16.12 13.08 -6.03
N ALA A 256 17.13 12.24 -6.26
CA ALA A 256 17.25 11.45 -7.48
C ALA A 256 16.16 10.36 -7.59
N TRP A 257 15.94 9.58 -6.53
CA TRP A 257 14.97 8.48 -6.53
C TRP A 257 13.55 9.01 -6.46
N PHE A 258 13.29 9.99 -5.58
CA PHE A 258 12.03 10.72 -5.52
C PHE A 258 11.65 11.29 -6.90
N THR A 259 12.55 12.01 -7.56
CA THR A 259 12.30 12.61 -8.88
C THR A 259 12.04 11.55 -9.94
N ALA A 260 12.87 10.50 -9.99
CA ALA A 260 12.69 9.41 -10.94
C ALA A 260 11.33 8.72 -10.76
N PHE A 261 10.93 8.43 -9.52
CA PHE A 261 9.61 7.87 -9.24
C PHE A 261 8.49 8.81 -9.71
N ARG A 262 8.53 10.08 -9.32
CA ARG A 262 7.50 11.08 -9.64
C ARG A 262 7.34 11.29 -11.14
N VAL A 263 8.43 11.44 -11.88
CA VAL A 263 8.43 11.66 -13.33
C VAL A 263 7.93 10.42 -14.08
N HIS A 264 8.47 9.24 -13.73
CA HIS A 264 8.08 7.99 -14.37
C HIS A 264 6.60 7.70 -14.12
N GLN A 265 6.14 7.78 -12.86
CA GLN A 265 4.74 7.60 -12.51
C GLN A 265 3.86 8.59 -13.29
N ALA A 266 4.16 9.89 -13.26
CA ALA A 266 3.35 10.91 -13.91
C ALA A 266 3.20 10.69 -15.41
N PHE A 267 4.28 10.30 -16.10
CA PHE A 267 4.22 9.94 -17.52
C PHE A 267 3.26 8.78 -17.78
N GLU A 268 3.34 7.70 -16.99
CA GLU A 268 2.43 6.57 -17.16
C GLU A 268 0.99 6.91 -16.80
N VAL A 269 0.75 7.76 -15.78
CA VAL A 269 -0.59 8.24 -15.46
C VAL A 269 -1.20 8.99 -16.64
N TRP A 270 -0.45 9.90 -17.27
CA TRP A 270 -0.93 10.60 -18.46
C TRP A 270 -1.13 9.66 -19.65
N ARG A 271 -0.27 8.65 -19.82
CA ARG A 271 -0.44 7.62 -20.85
C ARG A 271 -1.72 6.81 -20.65
N GLN A 272 -2.10 6.49 -19.42
CA GLN A 272 -3.31 5.72 -19.12
C GLN A 272 -4.59 6.55 -19.22
N HIS A 273 -4.55 7.80 -18.74
CA HIS A 273 -5.77 8.58 -18.48
C HIS A 273 -5.87 9.86 -19.31
N GLY A 274 -4.80 10.29 -19.99
CA GLY A 274 -4.72 11.59 -20.67
C GLY A 274 -5.75 11.77 -21.78
N GLU A 275 -6.05 10.71 -22.54
CA GLU A 275 -7.12 10.72 -23.54
C GLU A 275 -8.49 10.96 -22.89
N TRP A 276 -8.82 10.18 -21.86
CA TRP A 276 -10.08 10.33 -21.12
C TRP A 276 -10.21 11.71 -20.47
N VAL A 277 -9.14 12.20 -19.83
CA VAL A 277 -9.08 13.53 -19.22
C VAL A 277 -9.31 14.64 -20.28
N THR A 278 -8.71 14.48 -21.46
CA THR A 278 -8.87 15.46 -22.56
C THR A 278 -10.30 15.48 -23.08
N ALA A 279 -10.90 14.30 -23.26
CA ALA A 279 -12.26 14.16 -23.79
C ALA A 279 -13.35 14.62 -22.81
N HIS A 280 -13.22 14.28 -21.53
CA HIS A 280 -14.28 14.47 -20.53
C HIS A 280 -14.07 15.65 -19.59
N ARG A 281 -12.84 16.21 -19.54
CA ARG A 281 -12.48 17.38 -18.72
C ARG A 281 -13.01 17.29 -17.28
N PRO A 282 -12.66 16.22 -16.55
CA PRO A 282 -13.17 15.99 -15.20
C PRO A 282 -12.81 17.16 -14.26
N ALA A 283 -13.74 17.49 -13.36
CA ALA A 283 -13.50 18.47 -12.31
C ALA A 283 -12.75 17.81 -11.14
N PHE A 284 -11.44 17.59 -11.30
CA PHE A 284 -10.58 16.99 -10.28
C PHE A 284 -10.51 17.81 -8.99
N GLY A 285 -10.39 17.11 -7.87
CA GLY A 285 -10.13 17.70 -6.57
C GLY A 285 -8.73 18.33 -6.43
N PRO A 286 -8.52 19.15 -5.39
CA PRO A 286 -7.23 19.78 -5.11
C PRO A 286 -6.10 18.75 -4.95
N GLY A 287 -4.93 19.05 -5.47
CA GLY A 287 -3.76 18.18 -5.51
C GLY A 287 -3.79 17.17 -6.65
N VAL A 288 -4.94 16.56 -6.98
CA VAL A 288 -5.08 15.65 -8.12
C VAL A 288 -5.06 16.43 -9.42
N LYS A 289 -5.78 17.55 -9.48
CA LYS A 289 -5.77 18.49 -10.61
C LYS A 289 -4.36 18.90 -11.00
N GLU A 290 -3.57 19.40 -10.06
CA GLU A 290 -2.21 19.89 -10.31
C GLU A 290 -1.28 18.75 -10.76
N ARG A 291 -1.50 17.53 -10.24
CA ARG A 291 -0.73 16.35 -10.66
C ARG A 291 -1.05 15.90 -12.08
N PHE A 292 -2.32 15.92 -12.51
CA PHE A 292 -2.67 15.65 -13.90
C PHE A 292 -2.15 16.73 -14.85
N GLN A 293 -2.19 18.00 -14.43
CA GLN A 293 -1.59 19.10 -15.19
C GLN A 293 -0.08 18.90 -15.37
N ALA A 294 0.64 18.61 -14.28
CA ALA A 294 2.06 18.30 -14.34
C ALA A 294 2.36 17.05 -15.18
N ALA A 295 1.55 16.01 -15.07
CA ALA A 295 1.70 14.76 -15.82
C ALA A 295 1.58 14.99 -17.34
N SER A 296 0.66 15.86 -17.77
CA SER A 296 0.47 16.20 -19.18
C SER A 296 1.68 16.88 -19.84
N ALA A 297 2.58 17.45 -19.04
CA ALA A 297 3.77 18.15 -19.50
C ALA A 297 5.05 17.28 -19.49
N ILE A 298 4.99 16.04 -19.00
CA ILE A 298 6.17 15.17 -18.94
C ILE A 298 6.54 14.69 -20.35
N THR A 299 7.79 14.90 -20.74
CA THR A 299 8.28 14.50 -22.07
C THR A 299 8.76 13.05 -22.08
N GLN A 300 8.81 12.45 -23.27
CA GLN A 300 9.39 11.13 -23.49
C GLN A 300 10.85 11.06 -22.99
N GLN A 301 11.65 12.12 -23.20
CA GLN A 301 13.03 12.19 -22.74
C GLN A 301 13.14 12.17 -21.20
N GLN A 302 12.27 12.89 -20.51
CA GLN A 302 12.22 12.88 -19.04
C GLN A 302 11.82 11.49 -18.52
N PHE A 303 10.87 10.83 -19.18
CA PHE A 303 10.48 9.46 -18.87
C PHE A 303 11.64 8.47 -19.06
N GLU A 304 12.37 8.55 -20.17
CA GLU A 304 13.52 7.68 -20.45
C GLU A 304 14.64 7.84 -19.40
N ALA A 305 14.95 9.09 -19.02
CA ALA A 305 15.92 9.36 -17.96
C ALA A 305 15.45 8.78 -16.61
N ALA A 306 14.16 8.93 -16.28
CA ALA A 306 13.59 8.35 -15.07
C ALA A 306 13.55 6.81 -15.11
N ALA A 307 13.34 6.20 -16.28
CA ALA A 307 13.38 4.76 -16.48
C ALA A 307 14.80 4.20 -16.31
N GLN A 308 15.81 4.89 -16.84
CA GLN A 308 17.22 4.54 -16.60
C GLN A 308 17.56 4.62 -15.11
N GLN A 309 17.13 5.68 -14.43
CA GLN A 309 17.36 5.80 -12.99
C GLN A 309 16.64 4.69 -12.21
N ARG A 310 15.41 4.32 -12.59
CA ARG A 310 14.70 3.18 -11.99
C ARG A 310 15.49 1.87 -12.12
N ALA A 311 16.12 1.62 -13.26
CA ALA A 311 16.98 0.44 -13.44
C ALA A 311 18.19 0.46 -12.48
N THR A 312 18.84 1.61 -12.31
CA THR A 312 19.92 1.81 -11.33
C THR A 312 19.45 1.54 -9.90
N VAL A 313 18.28 2.07 -9.52
CA VAL A 313 17.69 1.84 -8.19
C VAL A 313 17.41 0.35 -7.97
N ARG A 314 16.78 -0.31 -8.94
CA ARG A 314 16.47 -1.74 -8.85
C ARG A 314 17.73 -2.57 -8.67
N HIS A 315 18.79 -2.29 -9.42
CA HIS A 315 20.08 -2.96 -9.26
C HIS A 315 20.67 -2.74 -7.86
N ARG A 316 20.71 -1.49 -7.39
CA ARG A 316 21.24 -1.15 -6.06
C ARG A 316 20.49 -1.87 -4.93
N VAL A 317 19.15 -1.88 -4.97
CA VAL A 317 18.34 -2.57 -3.97
C VAL A 317 18.58 -4.08 -4.05
N ALA A 318 18.69 -4.65 -5.25
CA ALA A 318 19.01 -6.07 -5.45
C ALA A 318 20.38 -6.45 -4.85
N GLU A 319 21.41 -5.65 -5.06
CA GLU A 319 22.75 -5.87 -4.48
C GLU A 319 22.72 -5.82 -2.96
N LEU A 320 21.99 -4.86 -2.38
CA LEU A 320 21.89 -4.71 -0.93
C LEU A 320 21.22 -5.93 -0.29
N VAL A 321 20.02 -6.28 -0.74
CA VAL A 321 19.24 -7.37 -0.12
C VAL A 321 19.73 -8.75 -0.55
N GLY A 322 20.36 -8.90 -1.72
CA GLY A 322 20.78 -10.19 -2.23
C GLY A 322 19.62 -11.19 -2.29
N GLU A 323 19.88 -12.45 -1.93
CA GLU A 323 18.87 -13.53 -1.91
C GLU A 323 18.33 -13.83 -0.50
N ASP A 324 18.89 -13.21 0.54
CA ASP A 324 18.69 -13.60 1.93
C ASP A 324 18.57 -12.42 2.91
N GLY A 325 18.67 -11.19 2.41
CA GLY A 325 18.63 -9.96 3.20
C GLY A 325 17.23 -9.40 3.34
N VAL A 326 16.95 -8.85 4.51
CA VAL A 326 15.73 -8.11 4.82
C VAL A 326 16.14 -6.71 5.24
N LEU A 327 15.67 -5.73 4.48
CA LEU A 327 15.89 -4.32 4.74
C LEU A 327 14.76 -3.77 5.63
N LEU A 328 15.14 -3.33 6.83
CA LEU A 328 14.26 -2.58 7.72
C LEU A 328 14.35 -1.08 7.43
N LEU A 329 13.19 -0.45 7.34
CA LEU A 329 13.03 0.97 7.10
C LEU A 329 11.71 1.47 7.71
N PRO A 330 11.57 2.75 8.09
CA PRO A 330 10.26 3.32 8.40
C PRO A 330 9.33 3.23 7.19
N THR A 331 8.09 2.78 7.37
CA THR A 331 7.09 2.78 6.30
C THR A 331 6.63 4.19 5.96
N ALA A 332 6.53 5.05 6.97
CA ALA A 332 6.13 6.44 6.91
C ALA A 332 7.05 7.27 7.84
N PRO A 333 7.22 8.58 7.61
CA PRO A 333 8.13 9.39 8.40
C PRO A 333 7.60 9.62 9.83
N GLY A 334 6.28 9.69 9.98
CA GLY A 334 5.59 10.02 11.21
C GLY A 334 4.34 9.17 11.39
N PRO A 335 3.66 9.30 12.55
CA PRO A 335 2.24 9.01 12.63
C PRO A 335 1.45 9.75 11.55
N ALA A 336 0.23 9.28 11.31
CA ALA A 336 -0.67 9.93 10.36
C ALA A 336 -0.83 11.44 10.67
N PRO A 337 -0.66 12.36 9.72
CA PRO A 337 -0.82 13.79 9.99
C PRO A 337 -2.26 14.13 10.35
N LEU A 338 -2.45 15.24 11.08
CA LEU A 338 -3.78 15.80 11.32
C LEU A 338 -4.46 16.14 9.99
N ARG A 339 -5.78 15.95 9.93
CA ARG A 339 -6.57 16.40 8.78
C ARG A 339 -6.38 17.90 8.56
N GLY A 340 -6.29 18.32 7.30
CA GLY A 340 -6.09 19.73 6.94
C GLY A 340 -4.66 20.25 7.08
N LEU A 341 -3.67 19.40 7.37
CA LEU A 341 -2.25 19.78 7.25
C LEU A 341 -2.00 20.34 5.84
N SER A 342 -1.34 21.49 5.74
CA SER A 342 -1.16 22.19 4.47
C SER A 342 0.18 22.94 4.39
N GLY A 343 0.47 23.52 3.24
CA GLY A 343 1.68 24.32 3.01
C GLY A 343 2.97 23.51 3.17
N GLN A 344 4.03 24.17 3.62
CA GLN A 344 5.39 23.61 3.67
C GLN A 344 5.51 22.38 4.57
N GLU A 345 4.69 22.28 5.62
CA GLU A 345 4.70 21.13 6.53
C GLU A 345 4.18 19.87 5.82
N LEU A 346 3.07 20.01 5.08
CA LEU A 346 2.54 18.93 4.24
C LEU A 346 3.55 18.53 3.16
N ASP A 347 4.19 19.50 2.50
CA ASP A 347 5.15 19.23 1.44
C ASP A 347 6.39 18.49 1.95
N ARG A 348 6.90 18.87 3.14
CA ARG A 348 8.00 18.16 3.80
C ARG A 348 7.61 16.73 4.14
N PHE A 349 6.45 16.55 4.79
CA PHE A 349 5.95 15.21 5.15
C PHE A 349 5.79 14.32 3.91
N ARG A 350 5.18 14.86 2.84
CA ARG A 350 4.97 14.14 1.58
C ARG A 350 6.28 13.77 0.88
N THR A 351 7.27 14.66 0.90
CA THR A 351 8.60 14.37 0.34
C THR A 351 9.26 13.22 1.08
N SER A 352 9.31 13.25 2.42
CA SER A 352 9.84 12.13 3.22
C SER A 352 9.06 10.84 2.99
N LEU A 353 7.72 10.91 2.99
CA LEU A 353 6.84 9.76 2.77
C LEU A 353 7.09 9.07 1.41
N ILE A 354 7.16 9.84 0.33
CA ILE A 354 7.41 9.29 -1.00
C ILE A 354 8.84 8.78 -1.11
N SER A 355 9.82 9.46 -0.49
CA SER A 355 11.22 9.02 -0.49
C SER A 355 11.41 7.65 0.19
N LEU A 356 10.65 7.38 1.26
CA LEU A 356 10.61 6.07 1.91
C LEU A 356 9.90 5.03 1.04
N THR A 357 8.71 5.36 0.54
CA THR A 357 7.86 4.39 -0.14
C THR A 357 8.29 4.08 -1.58
N CYS A 358 9.02 4.98 -2.24
CA CYS A 358 9.50 4.79 -3.60
C CYS A 358 10.59 3.72 -3.70
N ILE A 359 11.24 3.32 -2.59
CA ILE A 359 12.25 2.25 -2.57
C ILE A 359 11.66 0.95 -3.12
N ALA A 360 10.52 0.49 -2.57
CA ALA A 360 9.82 -0.70 -3.08
C ALA A 360 9.10 -0.45 -4.42
N GLY A 361 8.68 0.80 -4.69
CA GLY A 361 8.07 1.18 -5.95
C GLY A 361 9.05 1.04 -7.13
N LEU A 362 10.21 1.68 -7.03
CA LEU A 362 11.25 1.69 -8.06
C LEU A 362 11.91 0.31 -8.23
N SER A 363 12.18 -0.41 -7.14
CA SER A 363 12.76 -1.74 -7.21
C SER A 363 11.76 -2.79 -7.72
N GLY A 364 10.47 -2.65 -7.38
CA GLY A 364 9.43 -3.66 -7.61
C GLY A 364 9.49 -4.82 -6.63
N PHE A 365 10.17 -4.66 -5.50
CA PHE A 365 10.41 -5.71 -4.51
C PHE A 365 9.25 -5.77 -3.50
N PRO A 366 9.03 -6.92 -2.84
CA PRO A 366 7.98 -7.05 -1.85
C PRO A 366 8.33 -6.26 -0.60
N GLN A 367 7.34 -5.59 -0.02
CA GLN A 367 7.47 -4.95 1.28
C GLN A 367 6.22 -5.15 2.12
N VAL A 368 6.42 -5.58 3.37
CA VAL A 368 5.37 -5.71 4.37
C VAL A 368 5.48 -4.56 5.39
N ASN A 369 4.35 -3.97 5.74
CA ASN A 369 4.23 -3.08 6.89
C ASN A 369 3.89 -3.90 8.14
N LEU A 370 4.70 -3.80 9.18
CA LEU A 370 4.43 -4.28 10.53
C LEU A 370 4.02 -3.08 11.40
N PRO A 371 2.80 -3.07 11.98
CA PRO A 371 2.33 -1.96 12.79
C PRO A 371 2.95 -1.97 14.19
N LEU A 372 3.46 -0.82 14.60
CA LEU A 372 3.94 -0.50 15.95
C LEU A 372 3.26 0.78 16.44
N LYS A 373 3.61 1.22 17.65
CA LYS A 373 3.06 2.45 18.24
C LYS A 373 4.16 3.32 18.83
N THR A 374 3.96 4.63 18.76
CA THR A 374 4.76 5.59 19.54
C THR A 374 4.45 5.48 21.03
N ALA A 375 5.25 6.17 21.86
CA ALA A 375 5.01 6.29 23.29
C ALA A 375 3.62 6.89 23.60
N ASP A 376 3.13 7.80 22.75
CA ASP A 376 1.79 8.40 22.86
C ASP A 376 0.68 7.52 22.27
N GLY A 377 0.99 6.28 21.89
CA GLY A 377 0.04 5.30 21.38
C GLY A 377 -0.37 5.49 19.91
N LEU A 378 0.23 6.43 19.18
CA LEU A 378 -0.09 6.65 17.76
C LEU A 378 0.54 5.56 16.88
N PRO A 379 -0.17 5.07 15.86
CA PRO A 379 0.37 4.08 14.92
C PRO A 379 1.57 4.60 14.14
N VAL A 380 2.58 3.73 14.01
CA VAL A 380 3.74 3.89 13.10
C VAL A 380 4.04 2.54 12.45
N GLY A 381 4.74 2.54 11.32
CA GLY A 381 5.01 1.34 10.54
C GLY A 381 6.49 1.01 10.44
N LEU A 382 6.85 -0.24 10.77
CA LEU A 382 8.14 -0.83 10.39
C LEU A 382 7.98 -1.56 9.06
N GLY A 383 8.68 -1.10 8.04
CA GLY A 383 8.74 -1.76 6.75
C GLY A 383 9.77 -2.89 6.75
N LEU A 384 9.40 -4.03 6.19
CA LEU A 384 10.30 -5.15 5.89
C LEU A 384 10.32 -5.34 4.38
N LEU A 385 11.44 -5.05 3.73
CA LEU A 385 11.62 -5.24 2.29
C LEU A 385 12.53 -6.45 2.04
N GLY A 386 12.05 -7.40 1.24
CA GLY A 386 12.77 -8.63 0.91
C GLY A 386 13.21 -8.72 -0.55
N PRO A 387 13.94 -9.79 -0.93
CA PRO A 387 14.29 -10.09 -2.32
C PRO A 387 13.06 -10.30 -3.21
N PRO A 388 13.16 -10.11 -4.54
CA PRO A 388 12.01 -10.28 -5.43
C PRO A 388 11.56 -11.74 -5.45
N GLY A 389 10.26 -11.97 -5.29
CA GLY A 389 9.64 -13.30 -5.27
C GLY A 389 9.67 -14.02 -3.92
N SER A 390 10.21 -13.39 -2.88
CA SER A 390 10.29 -13.94 -1.51
C SER A 390 9.05 -13.65 -0.64
N ASP A 391 7.95 -13.20 -1.24
CA ASP A 391 6.76 -12.68 -0.55
C ASP A 391 6.26 -13.60 0.56
N GLU A 392 6.16 -14.91 0.30
CA GLU A 392 5.70 -15.90 1.27
C GLU A 392 6.64 -16.01 2.47
N ASP A 393 7.95 -16.00 2.23
CA ASP A 393 8.97 -16.10 3.28
C ASP A 393 9.02 -14.79 4.10
N LEU A 394 8.83 -13.65 3.45
CA LEU A 394 8.74 -12.33 4.09
C LEU A 394 7.48 -12.20 4.97
N LEU A 395 6.35 -12.76 4.53
CA LEU A 395 5.11 -12.81 5.32
C LEU A 395 5.26 -13.74 6.53
N GLN A 396 5.90 -14.90 6.36
CA GLN A 396 6.21 -15.79 7.47
C GLN A 396 7.12 -15.12 8.50
N LEU A 397 8.19 -14.45 8.05
CA LEU A 397 9.06 -13.67 8.92
C LEU A 397 8.30 -12.56 9.65
N THR A 398 7.39 -11.87 8.95
CA THR A 398 6.56 -10.82 9.55
C THR A 398 5.70 -11.38 10.68
N GLU A 399 5.10 -12.56 10.51
CA GLU A 399 4.32 -13.24 11.55
C GLU A 399 5.17 -13.53 12.80
N GLN A 400 6.39 -14.05 12.60
CA GLN A 400 7.35 -14.32 13.68
C GLN A 400 7.77 -13.04 14.41
N LEU A 401 8.15 -11.99 13.68
CA LEU A 401 8.54 -10.72 14.26
C LEU A 401 7.37 -10.04 14.99
N ALA A 402 6.17 -10.07 14.42
CA ALA A 402 4.98 -9.53 15.07
C ALA A 402 4.65 -10.22 16.39
N ALA A 403 4.92 -11.53 16.52
CA ALA A 403 4.76 -12.25 17.77
C ALA A 403 5.85 -11.87 18.80
N LEU A 404 7.10 -11.67 18.35
CA LEU A 404 8.20 -11.23 19.23
C LEU A 404 7.97 -9.81 19.77
N LEU A 405 7.51 -8.89 18.92
CA LEU A 405 7.36 -7.47 19.22
C LEU A 405 6.08 -7.13 19.99
N ARG A 406 5.05 -8.00 19.99
CA ARG A 406 3.82 -7.83 20.78
C ARG A 406 3.96 -8.20 22.26
N ASN A 407 4.95 -9.04 22.59
CA ASN A 407 5.13 -9.60 23.93
C ASN A 407 6.10 -8.78 24.81
N GLY A 408 6.46 -7.56 24.42
CA GLY A 408 7.26 -6.61 25.21
C GLY A 408 6.49 -5.33 25.38
#